data_AF-A0A7S4T972-F1
#
_entry.id   AF-A0A7S4T972-F1
#
_cell.length_a   1.000
_cell.length_b   1.000
_cell.length_c   1.000
_cell.angle_alpha   90.00
_cell.angle_beta   90.00
_cell.angle_gamma   90.00
#
_symmetry.space_group_name_H-M   'P 1'
#
loop_
_entity.id
_entity.type
_entity.pdbx_description
1 polymer ?
#
loop_
_entity_poly.entity_id
_entity_poly.type
_entity_poly.pdbx_seq_one_letter_code
_entity_poly.pdbx_strand_id
1 'polypeptide(L)'
;RRPVNLLPALAAKARMAAAKGDMAMVTNSGDLISDIVGFVSKVFPQNASGDLNLCPLTSKFCDICTFVCLVIAAFVHLNYEYAETRPAVGPKEDPWMKRFLQLTATLSMGGLLYELCIKATIKTMGLTKTYQDDLTLRNRLRLNMKMIIVFSILTTCYHCMAYDYQYVHKGWLAEYYGGHQIIYSVRYIEWTCCAPIVFSVCGHMSHAPDGTPRNGIIPSALLTGIYCIISWQGLVVKSWFAAWLCIGWAFFSYFVACVEQLYFVFYLKDMGRAGPLRAGLLFYLVVMVGIYGVVYLLPIPGWISATIENKFYCVFDASFKLGSSIMLIATYDISCNEEMRRSAVTTAKDLQRLIDTASVPIFGIDTDWCINQWNQKTCGITGLTQEQALGRPLMDVLHFAKTKEAEELIRKALRGDSVPYLETTITAEGDSPRFYRMMGPWAP
;
A
#
# COMPACT_ATOMS: atom_id res chain seq x y z
N ARG A 1 8.10 22.56 -14.54
CA ARG A 1 6.65 22.31 -14.74
C ARG A 1 6.10 21.71 -13.45
N ARG A 2 5.23 22.43 -12.72
CA ARG A 2 4.67 21.99 -11.43
C ARG A 2 3.81 20.73 -11.60
N PRO A 3 3.73 19.83 -10.60
CA PRO A 3 2.81 18.69 -10.66
C PRO A 3 1.39 19.23 -10.72
N VAL A 4 0.67 18.87 -11.78
CA VAL A 4 -0.73 19.24 -11.94
C VAL A 4 -1.51 18.52 -10.83
N ASN A 5 -2.03 19.29 -9.87
CA ASN A 5 -2.99 18.79 -8.90
C ASN A 5 -4.18 18.22 -9.68
N LEU A 6 -4.27 16.88 -9.76
CA LEU A 6 -5.30 16.19 -10.56
C LEU A 6 -6.70 16.47 -9.99
N LEU A 7 -6.85 16.55 -8.66
CA LEU A 7 -8.15 16.61 -7.99
C LEU A 7 -9.09 17.74 -8.50
N PRO A 8 -8.65 19.00 -8.64
CA PRO A 8 -9.50 20.08 -9.14
C PRO A 8 -9.92 19.88 -10.61
N ALA A 9 -9.03 19.34 -11.45
CA ALA A 9 -9.33 19.04 -12.85
C ALA A 9 -10.34 17.89 -12.98
N LEU A 10 -10.22 16.87 -12.12
CA LEU A 10 -11.16 15.75 -12.00
C LEU A 10 -12.57 16.21 -11.58
N ALA A 11 -12.65 17.13 -10.62
CA ALA A 11 -13.93 17.67 -10.14
C ALA A 11 -14.65 18.53 -11.20
N ALA A 12 -13.93 19.30 -12.02
CA ALA A 12 -14.51 20.17 -13.03
C ALA A 12 -15.18 19.40 -14.19
N LYS A 13 -14.55 18.32 -14.69
CA LYS A 13 -15.13 17.50 -15.76
C LYS A 13 -16.14 16.46 -15.26
N ALA A 14 -16.07 16.00 -14.02
CA ALA A 14 -17.11 15.16 -13.43
C ALA A 14 -18.48 15.87 -13.41
N ARG A 15 -18.50 17.19 -13.15
CA ARG A 15 -19.71 18.02 -13.27
C ARG A 15 -20.25 18.09 -14.70
N MET A 16 -19.38 18.04 -15.71
CA MET A 16 -19.80 18.02 -17.12
C MET A 16 -20.29 16.64 -17.60
N ALA A 17 -19.77 15.55 -17.05
CA ALA A 17 -20.18 14.19 -17.41
C ALA A 17 -21.50 13.77 -16.75
N ALA A 18 -21.77 14.22 -15.52
CA ALA A 18 -23.06 14.04 -14.86
C ALA A 18 -24.23 14.70 -15.63
N ALA A 19 -23.95 15.73 -16.43
CA ALA A 19 -24.94 16.37 -17.30
C ALA A 19 -25.31 15.54 -18.55
N LYS A 20 -24.64 14.41 -18.83
CA LYS A 20 -24.81 13.63 -20.07
C LYS A 20 -25.42 12.22 -19.93
N GLY A 21 -25.74 11.77 -18.72
CA GLY A 21 -26.77 10.73 -18.51
C GLY A 21 -26.56 9.30 -19.05
N ASP A 22 -25.34 8.79 -19.22
CA ASP A 22 -25.10 7.41 -19.71
C ASP A 22 -24.68 6.44 -18.59
N MET A 23 -25.58 5.55 -18.16
CA MET A 23 -25.25 4.37 -17.33
C MET A 23 -26.18 3.19 -17.65
N ALA A 24 -25.78 2.31 -18.58
CA ALA A 24 -26.34 0.96 -18.70
C ALA A 24 -25.38 0.00 -19.44
N MET A 25 -25.06 -1.13 -18.80
CA MET A 25 -24.70 -2.47 -19.32
C MET A 25 -23.57 -3.12 -18.50
N VAL A 26 -23.56 -4.40 -18.13
CA VAL A 26 -24.51 -5.54 -18.20
C VAL A 26 -23.92 -6.65 -17.31
N THR A 27 -24.79 -7.40 -16.66
CA THR A 27 -24.59 -8.68 -15.95
C THR A 27 -24.70 -9.88 -16.91
N ASN A 28 -23.83 -10.90 -16.80
CA ASN A 28 -24.22 -12.31 -17.04
C ASN A 28 -23.12 -13.30 -16.60
N SER A 29 -23.51 -14.35 -15.88
CA SER A 29 -22.64 -15.23 -15.06
C SER A 29 -22.65 -16.72 -15.47
N GLY A 30 -23.07 -17.04 -16.71
CA GLY A 30 -23.17 -18.43 -17.21
C GLY A 30 -21.91 -18.99 -17.88
N ASP A 31 -21.08 -18.16 -18.51
CA ASP A 31 -19.96 -18.61 -19.35
C ASP A 31 -18.67 -18.92 -18.56
N LEU A 32 -18.59 -18.44 -17.32
CA LEU A 32 -17.37 -18.47 -16.51
C LEU A 32 -16.94 -19.90 -16.08
N ILE A 33 -17.89 -20.81 -15.84
CA ILE A 33 -17.58 -22.16 -15.32
C ILE A 33 -17.03 -23.09 -16.41
N SER A 34 -17.53 -22.95 -17.64
CA SER A 34 -17.04 -23.72 -18.79
C SER A 34 -15.64 -23.30 -19.23
N ASP A 35 -15.35 -22.00 -19.18
CA ASP A 35 -14.03 -21.45 -19.50
C ASP A 35 -12.97 -21.81 -18.45
N ILE A 36 -13.34 -21.96 -17.18
CA ILE A 36 -12.44 -22.36 -16.09
C ILE A 36 -11.93 -23.80 -16.28
N VAL A 37 -12.79 -24.75 -16.69
CA VAL A 37 -12.38 -26.15 -16.92
C VAL A 37 -11.47 -26.28 -18.16
N GLY A 38 -11.72 -25.48 -19.19
CA GLY A 38 -10.86 -25.40 -20.39
C GLY A 38 -9.53 -24.68 -20.16
N PHE A 39 -9.47 -23.75 -19.21
CA PHE A 39 -8.25 -23.03 -18.84
C PHE A 39 -7.30 -23.91 -18.00
N VAL A 40 -7.83 -24.71 -17.07
CA VAL A 40 -7.02 -25.61 -16.20
C VAL A 40 -6.21 -26.62 -17.01
N SER A 41 -6.74 -27.12 -18.12
CA SER A 41 -6.07 -28.09 -19.00
C SER A 41 -5.06 -27.47 -19.97
N LYS A 42 -5.10 -26.15 -20.18
CA LYS A 42 -4.16 -25.40 -21.06
C LYS A 42 -3.02 -24.70 -20.31
N VAL A 43 -3.13 -24.48 -19.00
CA VAL A 43 -2.15 -23.71 -18.19
C VAL A 43 -0.97 -24.55 -17.70
N PHE A 44 -1.05 -25.89 -17.81
CA PHE A 44 0.05 -26.79 -17.46
C PHE A 44 0.63 -27.55 -18.67
N PRO A 45 1.23 -26.89 -19.67
CA PRO A 45 2.31 -27.52 -20.40
C PRO A 45 3.58 -27.45 -19.55
N GLN A 46 4.20 -28.59 -19.30
CA GLN A 46 5.52 -28.67 -18.67
C GLN A 46 6.52 -27.82 -19.46
N ASN A 47 7.33 -26.97 -18.80
CA ASN A 47 8.53 -26.42 -19.43
C ASN A 47 9.71 -26.17 -18.47
N ALA A 48 10.74 -26.99 -18.74
CA ALA A 48 12.20 -27.02 -18.55
C ALA A 48 13.08 -25.89 -17.95
N SER A 49 12.64 -24.73 -17.45
CA SER A 49 13.59 -23.60 -17.21
C SER A 49 13.75 -23.03 -15.79
N GLY A 50 13.45 -23.79 -14.73
CA GLY A 50 14.09 -23.64 -13.40
C GLY A 50 13.97 -22.34 -12.58
N ASP A 51 13.44 -21.22 -13.07
CA ASP A 51 13.38 -19.96 -12.32
C ASP A 51 11.97 -19.59 -11.83
N LEU A 52 11.80 -19.53 -10.50
CA LEU A 52 10.53 -19.29 -9.81
C LEU A 52 10.24 -17.79 -9.68
N ASN A 53 9.38 -17.28 -10.56
CA ASN A 53 8.82 -15.93 -10.46
C ASN A 53 7.65 -15.94 -9.45
N LEU A 54 7.87 -15.44 -8.23
CA LEU A 54 6.96 -15.55 -7.07
C LEU A 54 5.73 -14.60 -7.09
N CYS A 55 5.69 -13.61 -7.97
CA CYS A 55 4.63 -12.59 -7.99
C CYS A 55 3.25 -13.13 -8.48
N PRO A 56 3.16 -13.93 -9.57
CA PRO A 56 1.91 -14.58 -9.97
C PRO A 56 1.49 -15.72 -9.02
N LEU A 57 2.42 -16.24 -8.22
CA LEU A 57 2.17 -17.33 -7.26
C LEU A 57 1.26 -16.86 -6.12
N THR A 58 1.39 -15.61 -5.67
CA THR A 58 0.63 -15.07 -4.53
C THR A 58 -0.87 -14.86 -4.81
N SER A 59 -1.23 -14.44 -6.03
CA SER A 59 -2.64 -14.35 -6.43
C SER A 59 -3.25 -15.74 -6.60
N LYS A 60 -2.52 -16.64 -7.27
CA LYS A 60 -2.96 -18.02 -7.54
C LYS A 60 -3.04 -18.88 -6.27
N PHE A 61 -2.21 -18.59 -5.26
CA PHE A 61 -2.24 -19.28 -3.96
C PHE A 61 -3.42 -18.82 -3.10
N CYS A 62 -3.83 -17.55 -3.16
CA CYS A 62 -5.08 -17.10 -2.53
C CYS A 62 -6.30 -17.82 -3.13
N ASP A 63 -6.31 -18.02 -4.45
CA ASP A 63 -7.40 -18.76 -5.12
C ASP A 63 -7.40 -20.24 -4.73
N ILE A 64 -6.23 -20.88 -4.64
CA ILE A 64 -6.06 -22.26 -4.16
C ILE A 64 -6.45 -22.38 -2.68
N CYS A 65 -6.04 -21.44 -1.83
CA CYS A 65 -6.45 -21.43 -0.42
C CYS A 65 -7.95 -21.29 -0.29
N THR A 66 -8.57 -20.38 -1.05
CA THR A 66 -10.03 -20.19 -1.07
C THR A 66 -10.73 -21.48 -1.50
N PHE A 67 -10.23 -22.16 -2.54
CA PHE A 67 -10.75 -23.44 -3.01
C PHE A 67 -10.59 -24.56 -1.97
N VAL A 68 -9.41 -24.71 -1.36
CA VAL A 68 -9.16 -25.69 -0.29
C VAL A 68 -10.03 -25.40 0.93
N CYS A 69 -10.24 -24.14 1.29
CA CYS A 69 -11.14 -23.74 2.37
C CYS A 69 -12.60 -24.10 2.07
N LEU A 70 -13.06 -23.90 0.82
CA LEU A 70 -14.39 -24.30 0.39
C LEU A 70 -14.57 -25.82 0.40
N VAL A 71 -13.54 -26.58 0.00
CA VAL A 71 -13.56 -28.06 0.03
C VAL A 71 -13.56 -28.60 1.47
N ILE A 72 -12.75 -28.02 2.37
CA ILE A 72 -12.73 -28.39 3.79
C ILE A 72 -14.05 -27.99 4.47
N ALA A 73 -14.61 -26.82 4.16
CA ALA A 73 -15.92 -26.40 4.66
C ALA A 73 -17.03 -27.34 4.17
N ALA A 74 -17.01 -27.75 2.90
CA ALA A 74 -17.96 -28.71 2.34
C ALA A 74 -17.81 -30.11 2.96
N PHE A 75 -16.59 -30.58 3.19
CA PHE A 75 -16.33 -31.87 3.85
C PHE A 75 -16.83 -31.89 5.31
N VAL A 76 -16.74 -30.76 6.00
CA VAL A 76 -17.21 -30.62 7.39
C VAL A 76 -18.74 -30.49 7.46
N HIS A 77 -19.37 -29.82 6.48
CA HIS A 77 -20.83 -29.79 6.40
C HIS A 77 -21.48 -31.18 6.34
N LEU A 78 -20.75 -32.17 5.83
CA LEU A 78 -21.23 -33.55 5.67
C LEU A 78 -21.01 -34.45 6.90
N ASN A 79 -20.21 -34.04 7.89
CA ASN A 79 -19.73 -34.96 8.94
C ASN A 79 -19.92 -34.50 10.41
N TYR A 80 -20.51 -33.32 10.66
CA TYR A 80 -20.56 -32.73 12.01
C TYR A 80 -21.97 -32.36 12.47
N GLU A 81 -22.22 -32.47 13.78
CA GLU A 81 -23.50 -32.15 14.44
C GLU A 81 -23.63 -30.65 14.75
N TYR A 82 -24.86 -30.14 14.58
CA TYR A 82 -25.19 -28.72 14.70
C TYR A 82 -25.80 -28.40 16.08
N ALA A 83 -25.60 -27.17 16.58
CA ALA A 83 -26.19 -26.75 17.85
C ALA A 83 -27.70 -26.47 17.71
N GLU A 84 -28.50 -26.95 18.66
CA GLU A 84 -29.98 -26.83 18.65
C GLU A 84 -30.49 -25.43 19.08
N THR A 85 -29.64 -24.60 19.68
CA THR A 85 -30.03 -23.30 20.23
C THR A 85 -29.34 -22.14 19.50
N ARG A 86 -30.10 -21.06 19.29
CA ARG A 86 -29.63 -19.83 18.64
C ARG A 86 -28.67 -19.07 19.54
N PRO A 87 -27.54 -18.57 19.03
CA PRO A 87 -26.59 -17.86 19.87
C PRO A 87 -26.86 -16.35 19.99
N ALA A 88 -26.30 -15.78 21.06
CA ALA A 88 -26.83 -14.69 21.89
C ALA A 88 -26.66 -13.22 21.42
N VAL A 89 -26.47 -12.93 20.13
CA VAL A 89 -26.15 -11.56 19.68
C VAL A 89 -26.84 -11.18 18.36
N GLY A 90 -28.16 -11.09 18.38
CA GLY A 90 -28.94 -10.52 17.27
C GLY A 90 -29.05 -8.99 17.34
N PRO A 91 -29.32 -8.28 16.22
CA PRO A 91 -29.54 -6.83 16.21
C PRO A 91 -30.80 -6.40 17.00
N LYS A 92 -31.69 -7.36 17.31
CA LYS A 92 -32.84 -7.16 18.21
C LYS A 92 -32.46 -7.24 19.69
N GLU A 93 -31.46 -8.06 20.03
CA GLU A 93 -31.02 -8.30 21.40
C GLU A 93 -29.94 -7.30 21.83
N ASP A 94 -29.08 -6.90 20.91
CA ASP A 94 -27.95 -6.01 21.15
C ASP A 94 -27.98 -4.81 20.15
N PRO A 95 -28.54 -3.65 20.54
CA PRO A 95 -28.71 -2.50 19.64
C PRO A 95 -27.40 -1.95 19.05
N TRP A 96 -26.27 -2.18 19.72
CA TRP A 96 -24.95 -1.76 19.25
C TRP A 96 -24.51 -2.53 17.99
N MET A 97 -24.97 -3.78 17.81
CA MET A 97 -24.64 -4.61 16.63
C MET A 97 -25.10 -3.93 15.33
N LYS A 98 -26.25 -3.24 15.35
CA LYS A 98 -26.72 -2.45 14.21
C LYS A 98 -25.73 -1.34 13.82
N ARG A 99 -25.19 -0.62 14.80
CA ARG A 99 -24.19 0.43 14.57
C ARG A 99 -22.87 -0.15 14.05
N PHE A 100 -22.46 -1.31 14.58
CA PHE A 100 -21.29 -2.03 14.11
C PHE A 100 -21.42 -2.43 12.63
N LEU A 101 -22.53 -3.05 12.25
CA LEU A 101 -22.80 -3.44 10.85
C LEU A 101 -22.87 -2.23 9.92
N GLN A 102 -23.45 -1.11 10.37
CA GLN A 102 -23.47 0.14 9.61
C GLN A 102 -22.07 0.70 9.39
N LEU A 103 -21.21 0.67 10.42
CA LEU A 103 -19.82 1.12 10.32
C LEU A 103 -19.03 0.27 9.32
N THR A 104 -19.07 -1.06 9.45
CA THR A 104 -18.32 -1.97 8.55
C THR A 104 -18.83 -1.90 7.11
N ALA A 105 -20.16 -1.82 6.91
CA ALA A 105 -20.76 -1.61 5.60
C ALA A 105 -20.35 -0.26 4.98
N THR A 106 -20.29 0.81 5.77
CA THR A 106 -19.86 2.13 5.30
C THR A 106 -18.41 2.12 4.86
N LEU A 107 -17.53 1.44 5.61
CA LEU A 107 -16.11 1.29 5.24
C LEU A 107 -15.94 0.49 3.95
N SER A 108 -16.68 -0.63 3.81
CA SER A 108 -16.66 -1.46 2.61
C SER A 108 -17.22 -0.73 1.38
N MET A 109 -18.43 -0.20 1.47
CA MET A 109 -19.12 0.47 0.36
C MET A 109 -18.45 1.79 -0.01
N GLY A 110 -18.00 2.57 0.99
CA GLY A 110 -17.25 3.80 0.76
C GLY A 110 -15.94 3.56 0.02
N GLY A 111 -15.19 2.51 0.39
CA GLY A 111 -13.98 2.11 -0.32
C GLY A 111 -14.25 1.66 -1.76
N LEU A 112 -15.28 0.84 -1.98
CA LEU A 112 -15.67 0.39 -3.33
C LEU A 112 -16.07 1.57 -4.22
N LEU A 113 -16.91 2.48 -3.70
CA LEU A 113 -17.34 3.69 -4.40
C LEU A 113 -16.15 4.58 -4.75
N TYR A 114 -15.23 4.79 -3.80
CA TYR A 114 -14.01 5.57 -4.03
C TYR A 114 -13.21 5.03 -5.21
N GLU A 115 -13.01 3.70 -5.28
CA GLU A 115 -12.24 3.15 -6.39
C GLU A 115 -13.01 3.17 -7.71
N LEU A 116 -14.31 2.87 -7.71
CA LEU A 116 -15.14 2.99 -8.91
C LEU A 116 -15.08 4.42 -9.46
N CYS A 117 -15.18 5.43 -8.58
CA CYS A 117 -15.04 6.83 -8.95
C CYS A 117 -13.66 7.12 -9.56
N ILE A 118 -12.57 6.63 -8.97
CA ILE A 118 -11.22 6.83 -9.53
C ILE A 118 -11.08 6.16 -10.90
N LYS A 119 -11.47 4.89 -11.05
CA LYS A 119 -11.38 4.16 -12.32
C LYS A 119 -12.23 4.81 -13.40
N ALA A 120 -13.48 5.19 -13.07
CA ALA A 120 -14.35 5.91 -13.98
C ALA A 120 -13.76 7.26 -14.38
N THR A 121 -13.15 7.97 -13.42
CA THR A 121 -12.49 9.26 -13.67
C THR A 121 -11.27 9.12 -14.57
N ILE A 122 -10.40 8.13 -14.34
CA ILE A 122 -9.24 7.85 -15.20
C ILE A 122 -9.68 7.57 -16.63
N LYS A 123 -10.74 6.74 -16.80
CA LYS A 123 -11.29 6.38 -18.10
C LYS A 123 -11.92 7.58 -18.82
N THR A 124 -12.79 8.33 -18.14
CA THR A 124 -13.50 9.49 -18.72
C THR A 124 -12.56 10.64 -19.07
N MET A 125 -11.44 10.76 -18.36
CA MET A 125 -10.42 11.78 -18.60
C MET A 125 -9.38 11.43 -19.65
N GLY A 126 -9.37 10.18 -20.15
CA GLY A 126 -8.31 9.70 -21.04
C GLY A 126 -6.94 9.57 -20.36
N LEU A 127 -6.91 9.45 -19.02
CA LEU A 127 -5.66 9.38 -18.23
C LEU A 127 -5.12 7.95 -18.12
N THR A 128 -5.64 7.00 -18.88
CA THR A 128 -5.26 5.57 -18.80
C THR A 128 -3.76 5.36 -18.98
N LYS A 129 -3.12 6.09 -19.90
CA LYS A 129 -1.68 6.01 -20.14
C LYS A 129 -0.87 6.56 -18.96
N THR A 130 -1.23 7.74 -18.47
CA THR A 130 -0.62 8.34 -17.27
C THR A 130 -0.77 7.44 -16.04
N TYR A 131 -1.92 6.79 -15.90
CA TYR A 131 -2.16 5.80 -14.84
C TYR A 131 -1.31 4.54 -15.02
N GLN A 132 -1.13 4.05 -16.25
CA GLN A 132 -0.26 2.92 -16.56
C GLN A 132 1.22 3.24 -16.37
N ASP A 133 1.61 4.50 -16.44
CA ASP A 133 3.00 4.92 -16.23
C ASP A 133 3.29 5.22 -14.74
N ASP A 134 2.28 5.62 -13.96
CA ASP A 134 2.40 5.87 -12.53
C ASP A 134 2.35 4.57 -11.71
N LEU A 135 3.53 4.05 -11.37
CA LEU A 135 3.68 2.84 -10.56
C LEU A 135 3.17 3.03 -9.12
N THR A 136 3.36 4.22 -8.55
CA THR A 136 3.01 4.56 -7.17
C THR A 136 1.49 4.57 -7.00
N LEU A 137 0.76 5.27 -7.86
CA LEU A 137 -0.70 5.31 -7.84
C LEU A 137 -1.32 3.91 -8.04
N ARG A 138 -0.79 3.11 -8.97
CA ARG A 138 -1.23 1.72 -9.17
C ARG A 138 -1.03 0.85 -7.94
N ASN A 139 0.10 0.98 -7.28
CA ASN A 139 0.38 0.22 -6.06
C ASN A 139 -0.54 0.65 -4.90
N ARG A 140 -0.84 1.95 -4.75
CA ARG A 140 -1.85 2.43 -3.77
C ARG A 140 -3.22 1.79 -4.00
N LEU A 141 -3.73 1.83 -5.23
CA LEU A 141 -5.05 1.27 -5.55
C LEU A 141 -5.10 -0.25 -5.37
N ARG A 142 -4.03 -0.97 -5.73
CA ARG A 142 -3.94 -2.42 -5.49
C ARG A 142 -3.98 -2.77 -4.00
N LEU A 143 -3.30 -2.00 -3.15
CA LEU A 143 -3.33 -2.20 -1.69
C LEU A 143 -4.71 -1.87 -1.12
N ASN A 144 -5.31 -0.76 -1.56
CA ASN A 144 -6.66 -0.38 -1.17
C ASN A 144 -7.69 -1.44 -1.55
N MET A 145 -7.60 -2.01 -2.76
CA MET A 145 -8.47 -3.09 -3.22
C MET A 145 -8.42 -4.31 -2.31
N LYS A 146 -7.23 -4.72 -1.87
CA LYS A 146 -7.08 -5.84 -0.93
C LYS A 146 -7.76 -5.57 0.41
N MET A 147 -7.64 -4.35 0.94
CA MET A 147 -8.32 -3.97 2.18
C MET A 147 -9.83 -3.81 2.01
N ILE A 148 -10.31 -3.33 0.87
CA ILE A 148 -11.75 -3.29 0.54
C ILE A 148 -12.33 -4.71 0.60
N ILE A 149 -11.67 -5.68 -0.03
CA ILE A 149 -12.07 -7.10 0.01
C ILE A 149 -12.17 -7.59 1.46
N VAL A 150 -11.16 -7.31 2.29
CA VAL A 150 -11.17 -7.69 3.73
C VAL A 150 -12.38 -7.09 4.45
N PHE A 151 -12.68 -5.81 4.27
CA PHE A 151 -13.86 -5.18 4.90
C PHE A 151 -15.18 -5.69 4.33
N SER A 152 -15.26 -6.04 3.04
CA SER A 152 -16.45 -6.65 2.43
C SER A 152 -16.74 -8.04 2.99
N ILE A 153 -15.72 -8.89 3.12
CA ILE A 153 -15.85 -10.22 3.72
C ILE A 153 -16.27 -10.08 5.19
N LEU A 154 -15.58 -9.23 5.97
CA LEU A 154 -15.95 -8.94 7.36
C LEU A 154 -17.43 -8.54 7.49
N THR A 155 -17.84 -7.54 6.70
CA THR A 155 -19.22 -7.04 6.73
C THR A 155 -20.22 -8.15 6.40
N THR A 156 -19.94 -8.96 5.38
CA THR A 156 -20.83 -10.03 4.92
C THR A 156 -20.96 -11.12 5.99
N CYS A 157 -19.84 -11.62 6.53
CA CYS A 157 -19.83 -12.64 7.57
C CYS A 157 -20.57 -12.18 8.84
N TYR A 158 -20.40 -10.92 9.23
CA TYR A 158 -21.10 -10.37 10.39
C TYR A 158 -22.58 -10.10 10.14
N HIS A 159 -22.99 -9.78 8.91
CA HIS A 159 -24.41 -9.76 8.54
C HIS A 159 -25.02 -11.16 8.63
N CYS A 160 -24.33 -12.19 8.12
CA CYS A 160 -24.77 -13.58 8.30
C CYS A 160 -25.02 -13.86 9.78
N MET A 161 -24.00 -13.67 10.64
CA MET A 161 -24.09 -13.90 12.09
C MET A 161 -25.22 -13.14 12.76
N ALA A 162 -25.43 -11.87 12.41
CA ALA A 162 -26.45 -11.03 13.02
C ALA A 162 -27.88 -11.44 12.66
N TYR A 163 -28.10 -11.95 11.44
CA TYR A 163 -29.41 -12.38 10.97
C TYR A 163 -29.65 -13.89 11.07
N ASP A 164 -28.69 -14.60 11.66
CA ASP A 164 -28.73 -16.05 11.84
C ASP A 164 -28.78 -16.83 10.50
N TYR A 165 -28.09 -16.32 9.48
CA TYR A 165 -27.94 -16.95 8.16
C TYR A 165 -26.67 -17.78 8.07
N GLN A 166 -26.45 -18.65 9.06
CA GLN A 166 -25.28 -19.53 9.10
C GLN A 166 -25.53 -20.76 9.97
N TYR A 167 -24.79 -21.82 9.68
CA TYR A 167 -24.71 -22.96 10.58
C TYR A 167 -23.78 -22.66 11.76
N VAL A 168 -24.17 -23.16 12.93
CA VAL A 168 -23.40 -23.07 14.17
C VAL A 168 -23.12 -24.47 14.69
N HIS A 169 -21.91 -24.69 15.20
CA HIS A 169 -21.48 -25.99 15.71
C HIS A 169 -21.44 -25.94 17.23
N LYS A 170 -21.63 -27.11 17.83
CA LYS A 170 -21.43 -27.29 19.26
C LYS A 170 -19.93 -27.38 19.57
N GLY A 171 -19.48 -26.65 20.59
CA GLY A 171 -18.11 -26.74 21.09
C GLY A 171 -17.96 -27.97 22.00
N TRP A 172 -17.52 -29.10 21.44
CA TRP A 172 -17.44 -30.36 22.17
C TRP A 172 -16.47 -30.33 23.34
N LEU A 173 -15.37 -29.58 23.19
CA LEU A 173 -14.37 -29.49 24.25
C LEU A 173 -14.92 -28.80 25.50
N ALA A 174 -15.70 -27.73 25.34
CA ALA A 174 -16.36 -27.07 26.46
C ALA A 174 -17.37 -27.98 27.16
N GLU A 175 -18.10 -28.80 26.39
CA GLU A 175 -19.05 -29.77 26.95
C GLU A 175 -18.37 -30.84 27.81
N TYR A 176 -17.18 -31.32 27.43
CA TYR A 176 -16.40 -32.22 28.30
C TYR A 176 -16.08 -31.62 29.66
N TYR A 177 -15.94 -30.29 29.75
CA TYR A 177 -15.71 -29.57 31.00
C TYR A 177 -17.02 -29.10 31.68
N GLY A 178 -18.18 -29.57 31.21
CA GLY A 178 -19.49 -29.20 31.74
C GLY A 178 -19.98 -27.81 31.31
N GLY A 179 -19.30 -27.17 30.35
CA GLY A 179 -19.68 -25.88 29.78
C GLY A 179 -20.55 -26.01 28.52
N HIS A 180 -21.03 -24.88 28.03
CA HIS A 180 -21.74 -24.79 26.76
C HIS A 180 -21.12 -23.69 25.90
N GLN A 181 -20.58 -24.07 24.74
CA GLN A 181 -19.95 -23.15 23.80
C GLN A 181 -20.56 -23.33 22.41
N ILE A 182 -20.82 -22.21 21.73
CA ILE A 182 -21.36 -22.17 20.38
C ILE A 182 -20.28 -21.64 19.43
N ILE A 183 -19.96 -22.43 18.40
CA ILE A 183 -18.89 -22.15 17.45
C ILE A 183 -19.47 -21.60 16.16
N TYR A 184 -19.10 -20.37 15.83
CA TYR A 184 -19.49 -19.70 14.59
C TYR A 184 -18.48 -20.00 13.48
N SER A 185 -18.76 -21.01 12.65
CA SER A 185 -17.87 -21.37 11.53
C SER A 185 -17.63 -20.22 10.56
N VAL A 186 -18.63 -19.36 10.34
CA VAL A 186 -18.49 -18.19 9.46
C VAL A 186 -17.40 -17.21 9.92
N ARG A 187 -17.09 -17.16 11.23
CA ARG A 187 -15.97 -16.36 11.77
C ARG A 187 -14.61 -16.94 11.36
N TYR A 188 -14.47 -18.26 11.41
CA TYR A 188 -13.25 -18.92 10.98
C TYR A 188 -13.06 -18.86 9.46
N ILE A 189 -14.15 -18.88 8.69
CA ILE A 189 -14.12 -18.58 7.24
C ILE A 189 -13.61 -17.16 7.01
N GLU A 190 -14.15 -16.18 7.73
CA GLU A 190 -13.70 -14.79 7.67
C GLU A 190 -12.20 -14.68 7.96
N TRP A 191 -11.73 -15.21 9.10
CA TRP A 191 -10.32 -15.16 9.49
C TRP A 191 -9.40 -15.85 8.49
N THR A 192 -9.80 -17.02 8.00
CA THR A 192 -8.99 -17.79 7.04
C THR A 192 -8.82 -17.06 5.71
N CYS A 193 -9.84 -16.31 5.26
CA CYS A 193 -9.75 -15.49 4.07
C CYS A 193 -9.01 -14.17 4.31
N CYS A 194 -9.34 -13.47 5.40
CA CYS A 194 -8.90 -12.10 5.62
C CYS A 194 -7.50 -12.00 6.24
N ALA A 195 -7.16 -12.85 7.20
CA ALA A 195 -5.90 -12.72 7.92
C ALA A 195 -4.70 -12.86 6.98
N PRO A 196 -4.60 -13.88 6.08
CA PRO A 196 -3.49 -13.96 5.12
C PRO A 196 -3.38 -12.73 4.22
N ILE A 197 -4.51 -12.13 3.81
CA ILE A 197 -4.52 -10.90 3.01
C ILE A 197 -3.93 -9.73 3.81
N VAL A 198 -4.37 -9.54 5.06
CA VAL A 198 -3.86 -8.47 5.93
C VAL A 198 -2.36 -8.64 6.17
N PHE A 199 -1.90 -9.84 6.52
CA PHE A 199 -0.47 -10.13 6.69
C PHE A 199 0.30 -9.88 5.40
N SER A 200 -0.17 -10.39 4.25
CA SER A 200 0.48 -10.17 2.96
C SER A 200 0.61 -8.69 2.61
N VAL A 201 -0.41 -7.89 2.88
CA VAL A 201 -0.43 -6.45 2.63
C VAL A 201 0.53 -5.71 3.55
N CYS A 202 0.53 -6.03 4.84
CA CYS A 202 1.41 -5.37 5.83
C CYS A 202 2.89 -5.75 5.64
N GLY A 203 3.14 -6.95 5.10
CA GLY A 203 4.47 -7.47 4.79
C GLY A 203 5.07 -6.99 3.48
N HIS A 204 4.28 -6.34 2.64
CA HIS A 204 4.71 -5.97 1.31
C HIS A 204 5.75 -4.84 1.37
N MET A 205 6.96 -5.12 0.88
CA MET A 205 7.99 -4.10 0.65
C MET A 205 8.08 -3.78 -0.85
N SER A 206 7.85 -2.51 -1.19
CA SER A 206 8.07 -2.04 -2.57
C SER A 206 9.55 -1.89 -2.90
N HIS A 207 10.42 -1.64 -1.91
CA HIS A 207 11.85 -1.38 -2.09
C HIS A 207 12.64 -2.10 -0.99
N ALA A 208 13.06 -3.34 -1.23
CA ALA A 208 14.10 -3.96 -0.41
C ALA A 208 15.48 -3.35 -0.74
N PRO A 209 16.53 -3.54 0.09
CA PRO A 209 17.88 -3.00 -0.14
C PRO A 209 18.51 -3.36 -1.48
N ASP A 210 18.11 -4.49 -2.06
CA ASP A 210 18.55 -4.99 -3.36
C ASP A 210 17.69 -4.47 -4.54
N GLY A 211 16.70 -3.61 -4.26
CA GLY A 211 15.78 -3.07 -5.26
C GLY A 211 14.65 -4.02 -5.65
N THR A 212 14.57 -5.23 -5.08
CA THR A 212 13.50 -6.18 -5.41
C THR A 212 12.26 -5.96 -4.55
N PRO A 213 11.04 -6.13 -5.09
CA PRO A 213 9.84 -6.23 -4.28
C PRO A 213 9.87 -7.55 -3.52
N ARG A 214 9.90 -7.49 -2.18
CA ARG A 214 9.93 -8.68 -1.33
C ARG A 214 8.79 -8.64 -0.33
N ASN A 215 8.13 -9.77 -0.15
CA ASN A 215 7.18 -9.96 0.93
C ASN A 215 7.69 -11.11 1.80
N GLY A 216 8.49 -10.74 2.79
CA GLY A 216 9.22 -11.69 3.65
C GLY A 216 8.32 -12.50 4.58
N ILE A 217 7.03 -12.17 4.67
CA ILE A 217 6.08 -12.80 5.59
C ILE A 217 4.96 -13.54 4.87
N ILE A 218 5.10 -13.82 3.56
CA ILE A 218 4.16 -14.72 2.87
C ILE A 218 4.08 -16.07 3.60
N PRO A 219 5.18 -16.76 3.95
CA PRO A 219 5.08 -18.06 4.63
C PRO A 219 4.27 -17.97 5.93
N SER A 220 4.59 -16.98 6.78
CA SER A 220 3.79 -16.62 7.95
C SER A 220 2.32 -16.36 7.64
N ALA A 221 2.00 -15.59 6.60
CA ALA A 221 0.62 -15.27 6.22
C ALA A 221 -0.17 -16.52 5.81
N LEU A 222 0.48 -17.47 5.12
CA LEU A 222 -0.15 -18.74 4.74
C LEU A 222 -0.33 -19.64 5.95
N LEU A 223 0.68 -19.70 6.83
CA LEU A 223 0.61 -20.44 8.07
C LEU A 223 -0.53 -19.94 8.96
N THR A 224 -0.81 -18.63 8.93
CA THR A 224 -1.98 -18.01 9.57
C THR A 224 -3.31 -18.59 9.10
N GLY A 225 -3.52 -18.69 7.79
CA GLY A 225 -4.73 -19.31 7.26
C GLY A 225 -4.87 -20.77 7.71
N ILE A 226 -3.76 -21.53 7.66
CA ILE A 226 -3.74 -22.93 8.06
C ILE A 226 -4.10 -23.10 9.53
N TYR A 227 -3.47 -22.34 10.45
CA TYR A 227 -3.74 -22.52 11.87
C TYR A 227 -5.13 -22.00 12.28
N CYS A 228 -5.72 -21.04 11.54
CA CYS A 228 -7.13 -20.68 11.74
C CYS A 228 -8.06 -21.87 11.47
N ILE A 229 -7.86 -22.61 10.38
CA ILE A 229 -8.65 -23.81 10.06
C ILE A 229 -8.45 -24.90 11.13
N ILE A 230 -7.21 -25.15 11.52
CA ILE A 230 -6.89 -26.18 12.52
C ILE A 230 -7.46 -25.81 13.90
N SER A 231 -7.42 -24.53 14.28
CA SER A 231 -8.04 -24.06 15.52
C SER A 231 -9.55 -24.26 15.55
N TRP A 232 -10.22 -24.10 14.41
CA TRP A 232 -11.65 -24.42 14.31
C TRP A 232 -11.91 -25.91 14.45
N GLN A 233 -11.13 -26.77 13.78
CA GLN A 233 -11.21 -28.23 13.93
C GLN A 233 -11.08 -28.66 15.40
N GLY A 234 -10.19 -28.01 16.14
CA GLY A 234 -10.00 -28.24 17.57
C GLY A 234 -11.24 -28.02 18.44
N LEU A 235 -12.19 -27.17 18.01
CA LEU A 235 -13.42 -26.90 18.76
C LEU A 235 -14.60 -27.78 18.33
N VAL A 236 -14.64 -28.20 17.07
CA VAL A 236 -15.78 -28.95 16.50
C VAL A 236 -15.59 -30.47 16.51
N VAL A 237 -14.39 -30.96 16.77
CA VAL A 237 -14.14 -32.41 16.84
C VAL A 237 -14.63 -32.99 18.16
N LYS A 238 -15.38 -34.10 18.08
CA LYS A 238 -15.95 -34.80 19.24
C LYS A 238 -14.90 -35.46 20.13
N SER A 239 -13.77 -35.88 19.56
CA SER A 239 -12.73 -36.57 20.30
C SER A 239 -11.91 -35.58 21.12
N TRP A 240 -11.92 -35.72 22.45
CA TRP A 240 -11.15 -34.88 23.37
C TRP A 240 -9.65 -34.85 23.03
N PHE A 241 -9.08 -36.02 22.70
CA PHE A 241 -7.65 -36.12 22.35
C PHE A 241 -7.35 -35.43 21.02
N ALA A 242 -8.19 -35.64 19.99
CA ALA A 242 -8.00 -35.00 18.69
C ALA A 242 -8.18 -33.47 18.78
N ALA A 243 -9.11 -33.00 19.62
CA ALA A 243 -9.33 -31.59 19.88
C ALA A 243 -8.06 -30.90 20.40
N TRP A 244 -7.48 -31.43 21.48
CA TRP A 244 -6.24 -30.89 22.05
C TRP A 244 -5.03 -31.03 21.11
N LEU A 245 -4.96 -32.09 20.30
CA LEU A 245 -3.93 -32.22 19.28
C LEU A 245 -4.04 -31.11 18.22
N CYS A 246 -5.24 -30.84 17.72
CA CYS A 246 -5.49 -29.73 16.79
C CYS A 246 -5.15 -28.38 17.43
N ILE A 247 -5.60 -28.13 18.67
CA ILE A 247 -5.28 -26.89 19.40
C ILE A 247 -3.76 -26.73 19.55
N GLY A 248 -3.07 -27.76 20.02
CA GLY A 248 -1.61 -27.74 20.18
C GLY A 248 -0.89 -27.44 18.86
N TRP A 249 -1.34 -28.07 17.75
CA TRP A 249 -0.79 -27.81 16.43
C TRP A 249 -1.05 -26.38 15.93
N ALA A 250 -2.23 -25.83 16.20
CA ALA A 250 -2.55 -24.45 15.85
C ALA A 250 -1.67 -23.45 16.60
N PHE A 251 -1.47 -23.64 17.91
CA PHE A 251 -0.58 -22.79 18.72
C PHE A 251 0.90 -22.93 18.33
N PHE A 252 1.35 -24.14 17.99
CA PHE A 252 2.70 -24.34 17.47
C PHE A 252 2.91 -23.61 16.13
N SER A 253 1.94 -23.70 15.22
CA SER A 253 1.95 -22.99 13.95
C SER A 253 1.95 -21.48 14.13
N TYR A 254 1.15 -20.97 15.08
CA TYR A 254 1.16 -19.56 15.48
C TYR A 254 2.53 -19.14 16.01
N PHE A 255 3.16 -19.94 16.88
CA PHE A 255 4.50 -19.65 17.41
C PHE A 255 5.55 -19.55 16.30
N VAL A 256 5.54 -20.49 15.34
CA VAL A 256 6.45 -20.45 14.18
C VAL A 256 6.22 -19.18 13.35
N ALA A 257 4.96 -18.82 13.07
CA ALA A 257 4.63 -17.59 12.36
C ALA A 257 5.09 -16.34 13.12
N CYS A 258 4.97 -16.32 14.45
CA CYS A 258 5.43 -15.21 15.28
C CYS A 258 6.94 -15.01 15.22
N VAL A 259 7.72 -16.09 15.29
CA VAL A 259 9.19 -16.02 15.23
C VAL A 259 9.64 -15.42 13.90
N GLU A 260 9.08 -15.87 12.78
CA GLU A 260 9.39 -15.34 11.46
C GLU A 260 9.00 -13.85 11.34
N GLN A 261 7.81 -13.47 11.81
CA GLN A 261 7.36 -12.07 11.81
C GLN A 261 8.23 -11.17 12.68
N LEU A 262 8.60 -11.61 13.89
CA LEU A 262 9.46 -10.86 14.79
C LEU A 262 10.88 -10.71 14.24
N TYR A 263 11.42 -11.74 13.59
CA TYR A 263 12.69 -11.61 12.88
C TYR A 263 12.62 -10.52 11.80
N PHE A 264 11.51 -10.48 11.05
CA PHE A 264 11.30 -9.47 10.02
C PHE A 264 11.07 -8.05 10.59
N VAL A 265 10.48 -7.92 11.79
CA VAL A 265 10.35 -6.64 12.51
C VAL A 265 11.72 -6.00 12.73
N PHE A 266 12.71 -6.77 13.20
CA PHE A 266 14.07 -6.25 13.41
C PHE A 266 14.74 -5.81 12.11
N TYR A 267 14.52 -6.56 11.03
CA TYR A 267 15.00 -6.20 9.71
C TYR A 267 14.39 -4.88 9.18
N LEU A 268 13.09 -4.67 9.41
CA LEU A 268 12.39 -3.48 8.90
C LEU A 268 12.69 -2.21 9.67
N LYS A 269 13.04 -2.30 10.96
CA LYS A 269 13.24 -1.13 11.82
C LYS A 269 14.25 -0.14 11.25
N ASP A 270 15.29 -0.64 10.59
CA ASP A 270 16.39 0.17 10.06
C ASP A 270 16.18 0.56 8.58
N MET A 271 15.03 0.24 7.98
CA MET A 271 14.74 0.48 6.56
C MET A 271 14.08 1.85 6.31
N GLY A 272 14.90 2.87 6.12
CA GLY A 272 14.45 4.21 5.71
C GLY A 272 13.53 4.85 6.75
N ARG A 273 12.80 5.91 6.36
CA ARG A 273 11.96 6.65 7.34
C ARG A 273 10.69 5.92 7.75
N ALA A 274 10.15 5.07 6.88
CA ALA A 274 8.95 4.28 7.18
C ALA A 274 9.26 3.00 7.98
N GLY A 275 10.53 2.60 8.09
CA GLY A 275 10.96 1.34 8.72
C GLY A 275 10.41 1.10 10.13
N PRO A 276 10.58 2.04 11.08
CA PRO A 276 10.07 1.88 12.44
C PRO A 276 8.55 1.73 12.51
N LEU A 277 7.81 2.43 11.66
CA LEU A 277 6.34 2.34 11.63
C LEU A 277 5.87 1.01 11.04
N ARG A 278 6.58 0.47 10.04
CA ARG A 278 6.31 -0.87 9.48
C ARG A 278 6.64 -1.97 10.48
N ALA A 279 7.76 -1.84 11.20
CA ALA A 279 8.12 -2.72 12.30
C ALA A 279 7.03 -2.70 13.39
N GLY A 280 6.54 -1.51 13.75
CA GLY A 280 5.42 -1.34 14.68
C GLY A 280 4.13 -1.98 14.20
N LEU A 281 3.81 -1.89 12.89
CA LEU A 281 2.64 -2.54 12.30
C LEU A 281 2.71 -4.07 12.43
N LEU A 282 3.84 -4.69 12.09
CA LEU A 282 3.96 -6.15 12.23
C LEU A 282 3.95 -6.60 13.69
N PHE A 283 4.60 -5.85 14.59
CA PHE A 283 4.53 -6.12 16.02
C PHE A 283 3.09 -6.03 16.55
N TYR A 284 2.33 -5.02 16.11
CA TYR A 284 0.91 -4.89 16.42
C TYR A 284 0.11 -6.13 15.96
N LEU A 285 0.36 -6.65 14.76
CA LEU A 285 -0.31 -7.86 14.26
C LEU A 285 -0.02 -9.09 15.13
N VAL A 286 1.25 -9.31 15.49
CA VAL A 286 1.67 -10.43 16.36
C VAL A 286 0.95 -10.39 17.71
N VAL A 287 0.94 -9.22 18.35
CA VAL A 287 0.28 -9.01 19.65
C VAL A 287 -1.22 -9.26 19.54
N MET A 288 -1.87 -8.69 18.51
CA MET A 288 -3.31 -8.85 18.34
C MET A 288 -3.72 -10.31 18.13
N VAL A 289 -3.02 -11.06 17.27
CA VAL A 289 -3.32 -12.49 17.10
C VAL A 289 -3.06 -13.28 18.38
N GLY A 290 -2.04 -12.93 19.16
CA GLY A 290 -1.80 -13.55 20.47
C GLY A 290 -2.98 -13.37 21.43
N ILE A 291 -3.58 -12.17 21.44
CA ILE A 291 -4.78 -11.89 22.24
C ILE A 291 -5.97 -12.76 21.79
N TYR A 292 -6.14 -13.00 20.48
CA TYR A 292 -7.16 -13.93 19.99
C TYR A 292 -6.93 -15.34 20.52
N GLY A 293 -5.67 -15.81 20.50
CA GLY A 293 -5.31 -17.13 21.04
C GLY A 293 -5.64 -17.27 22.52
N VAL A 294 -5.44 -16.22 23.33
CA VAL A 294 -5.83 -16.23 24.74
C VAL A 294 -7.35 -16.36 24.87
N VAL A 295 -8.12 -15.50 24.21
CA VAL A 295 -9.59 -15.51 24.30
C VAL A 295 -10.20 -16.78 23.74
N TYR A 296 -9.56 -17.41 22.75
CA TYR A 296 -9.95 -18.71 22.21
C TYR A 296 -10.00 -19.81 23.28
N LEU A 297 -9.11 -19.77 24.28
CA LEU A 297 -9.02 -20.80 25.32
C LEU A 297 -9.98 -20.59 26.49
N LEU A 298 -10.39 -19.35 26.79
CA LEU A 298 -11.17 -19.01 27.99
C LEU A 298 -12.59 -19.63 28.05
N PRO A 299 -13.34 -19.79 26.95
CA PRO A 299 -14.65 -20.42 26.99
C PRO A 299 -14.61 -21.93 27.23
N ILE A 300 -13.48 -22.59 26.90
CA ILE A 300 -13.33 -24.05 27.02
C ILE A 300 -13.55 -24.53 28.46
N PRO A 301 -12.88 -23.99 29.49
CA PRO A 301 -13.19 -24.30 30.89
C PRO A 301 -14.42 -23.56 31.43
N GLY A 302 -15.14 -22.78 30.60
CA GLY A 302 -16.30 -21.99 31.00
C GLY A 302 -15.98 -20.70 31.75
N TRP A 303 -14.76 -20.14 31.63
CA TRP A 303 -14.38 -18.91 32.33
C TRP A 303 -15.03 -17.65 31.75
N ILE A 304 -15.38 -17.66 30.46
CA ILE A 304 -16.17 -16.61 29.83
C ILE A 304 -17.39 -17.20 29.13
N SER A 305 -18.48 -16.44 29.08
CA SER A 305 -19.68 -16.84 28.35
C SER A 305 -19.53 -16.64 26.84
N ALA A 306 -20.31 -17.38 26.05
CA ALA A 306 -20.36 -17.22 24.60
C ALA A 306 -20.73 -15.79 24.16
N THR A 307 -21.54 -15.08 24.95
CA THR A 307 -21.88 -13.67 24.71
C THR A 307 -20.65 -12.75 24.85
N ILE A 308 -19.85 -12.96 25.90
CA ILE A 308 -18.62 -12.18 26.14
C ILE A 308 -17.60 -12.49 25.06
N GLU A 309 -17.41 -13.77 24.74
CA GLU A 309 -16.54 -14.23 23.66
C GLU A 309 -16.90 -13.54 22.33
N ASN A 310 -18.18 -13.57 21.94
CA ASN A 310 -18.65 -12.93 20.73
C ASN A 310 -18.40 -11.43 20.71
N LYS A 311 -18.77 -10.72 21.79
CA LYS A 311 -18.58 -9.26 21.89
C LYS A 311 -17.10 -8.90 21.75
N PHE A 312 -16.23 -9.68 22.37
CA PHE A 312 -14.79 -9.52 22.26
C PHE A 312 -14.33 -9.61 20.80
N TYR A 313 -14.65 -10.71 20.12
CA TYR A 313 -14.24 -10.90 18.73
C TYR A 313 -14.82 -9.85 17.77
N CYS A 314 -16.04 -9.37 18.00
CA CYS A 314 -16.63 -8.28 17.21
C CYS A 314 -15.76 -7.02 17.27
N VAL A 315 -15.41 -6.58 18.49
CA VAL A 315 -14.62 -5.37 18.72
C VAL A 315 -13.19 -5.55 18.21
N PHE A 316 -12.60 -6.71 18.47
CA PHE A 316 -11.24 -7.01 18.07
C PHE A 316 -11.10 -7.15 16.56
N ASP A 317 -12.07 -7.74 15.84
CA ASP A 317 -12.00 -7.87 14.38
C ASP A 317 -12.04 -6.50 13.69
N ALA A 318 -12.91 -5.60 14.16
CA ALA A 318 -12.92 -4.24 13.67
C ALA A 318 -11.62 -3.50 14.00
N SER A 319 -11.15 -3.59 15.25
CA SER A 319 -9.93 -2.91 15.70
C SER A 319 -8.69 -3.41 14.95
N PHE A 320 -8.55 -4.73 14.78
CA PHE A 320 -7.48 -5.37 14.05
C PHE A 320 -7.40 -4.87 12.61
N LYS A 321 -8.53 -4.89 11.89
CA LYS A 321 -8.60 -4.52 10.47
C LYS A 321 -8.48 -3.01 10.26
N LEU A 322 -9.12 -2.19 11.11
CA LEU A 322 -9.01 -0.73 11.07
C LEU A 322 -7.62 -0.24 11.43
N GLY A 323 -7.04 -0.74 12.53
CA GLY A 323 -5.69 -0.39 12.97
C GLY A 323 -4.65 -0.72 11.90
N SER A 324 -4.75 -1.91 11.31
CA SER A 324 -3.88 -2.32 10.20
C SER A 324 -4.02 -1.40 8.98
N SER A 325 -5.25 -1.02 8.61
CA SER A 325 -5.51 -0.12 7.49
C SER A 325 -4.90 1.28 7.71
N ILE A 326 -5.11 1.87 8.89
CA ILE A 326 -4.60 3.21 9.23
C ILE A 326 -3.07 3.23 9.21
N MET A 327 -2.44 2.24 9.85
CA MET A 327 -0.98 2.14 9.88
C MET A 327 -0.40 1.87 8.48
N LEU A 328 -1.07 1.05 7.67
CA LEU A 328 -0.66 0.82 6.27
C LEU A 328 -0.67 2.13 5.46
N ILE A 329 -1.74 2.92 5.58
CA ILE A 329 -1.84 4.23 4.90
C ILE A 329 -0.70 5.14 5.33
N ALA A 330 -0.43 5.22 6.64
CA ALA A 330 0.65 6.05 7.18
C ALA A 330 2.03 5.60 6.69
N THR A 331 2.32 4.29 6.70
CA THR A 331 3.60 3.76 6.19
C THR A 331 3.77 4.02 4.70
N TYR A 332 2.70 3.88 3.91
CA TYR A 332 2.74 4.15 2.49
C TYR A 332 3.01 5.62 2.21
N ASP A 333 2.35 6.52 2.93
CA ASP A 333 2.48 7.96 2.69
C ASP A 333 3.91 8.45 2.97
N ILE A 334 4.51 8.00 4.08
CA ILE A 334 5.92 8.29 4.40
C ILE A 334 6.85 7.77 3.30
N SER A 335 6.61 6.55 2.82
CA SER A 335 7.44 5.92 1.79
C SER A 335 7.37 6.69 0.47
N CYS A 336 6.15 7.08 0.05
CA CYS A 336 5.89 7.85 -1.15
C CYS A 336 6.54 9.24 -1.09
N ASN A 337 6.44 9.91 0.06
CA ASN A 337 7.07 11.21 0.28
C ASN A 337 8.60 11.12 0.19
N GLU A 338 9.19 10.05 0.71
CA GLU A 338 10.62 9.82 0.63
C GLU A 338 11.09 9.59 -0.83
N GLU A 339 10.33 8.81 -1.61
CA GLU A 339 10.61 8.58 -3.04
C GLU A 339 10.54 9.86 -3.86
N MET A 340 9.48 10.66 -3.68
CA MET A 340 9.35 11.97 -4.33
C MET A 340 10.53 12.90 -3.97
N ARG A 341 10.94 12.92 -2.70
CA ARG A 341 12.08 13.72 -2.25
C ARG A 341 13.39 13.24 -2.87
N ARG A 342 13.62 11.92 -2.93
CA ARG A 342 14.83 11.34 -3.56
C ARG A 342 14.88 11.67 -5.05
N SER A 343 13.79 11.49 -5.78
CA SER A 343 13.71 11.82 -7.20
C SER A 343 13.95 13.31 -7.47
N ALA A 344 13.40 14.20 -6.64
CA ALA A 344 13.66 15.64 -6.73
C ALA A 344 15.14 15.98 -6.50
N VAL A 345 15.79 15.37 -5.50
CA VAL A 345 17.21 15.57 -5.23
C VAL A 345 18.09 15.02 -6.36
N THR A 346 17.78 13.83 -6.89
CA THR A 346 18.52 13.26 -8.02
C THR A 346 18.37 14.12 -9.27
N THR A 347 17.14 14.53 -9.61
CA THR A 347 16.89 15.42 -10.75
C THR A 347 17.62 16.75 -10.60
N ALA A 348 17.61 17.35 -9.40
CA ALA A 348 18.34 18.58 -9.12
C ALA A 348 19.86 18.39 -9.29
N LYS A 349 20.41 17.26 -8.82
CA LYS A 349 21.82 16.91 -9.02
C LYS A 349 22.16 16.69 -10.49
N ASP A 350 21.31 16.00 -11.25
CA ASP A 350 21.54 15.75 -12.67
C ASP A 350 21.49 17.07 -13.47
N LEU A 351 20.53 17.95 -13.16
CA LEU A 351 20.47 19.30 -13.74
C LEU A 351 21.71 20.12 -13.40
N GLN A 352 22.15 20.10 -12.14
CA GLN A 352 23.40 20.77 -11.73
C GLN A 352 24.59 20.22 -12.52
N ARG A 353 24.68 18.89 -12.67
CA ARG A 353 25.74 18.23 -13.43
C ARG A 353 25.74 18.64 -14.90
N LEU A 354 24.56 18.80 -15.51
CA LEU A 354 24.42 19.28 -16.88
C LEU A 354 24.89 20.72 -17.04
N ILE A 355 24.60 21.59 -16.06
CA ILE A 355 25.10 22.98 -16.06
C ILE A 355 26.63 22.98 -15.90
N ASP A 356 27.15 22.22 -14.94
CA ASP A 356 28.57 22.15 -14.61
C ASP A 356 29.42 21.63 -15.79
N THR A 357 28.90 20.64 -16.53
CA THR A 357 29.60 19.98 -17.64
C THR A 357 29.32 20.58 -19.02
N ALA A 358 28.52 21.65 -19.10
CA ALA A 358 28.23 22.29 -20.37
C ALA A 358 29.52 22.79 -21.05
N SER A 359 29.62 22.56 -22.36
CA SER A 359 30.78 22.96 -23.17
C SER A 359 30.89 24.47 -23.41
N VAL A 360 29.90 25.24 -22.95
CA VAL A 360 29.84 26.70 -23.00
C VAL A 360 29.97 27.29 -21.59
N PRO A 361 30.57 28.49 -21.45
CA PRO A 361 30.59 29.20 -20.17
C PRO A 361 29.16 29.51 -19.72
N ILE A 362 28.83 29.09 -18.50
CA ILE A 362 27.56 29.42 -17.85
C ILE A 362 27.89 30.07 -16.51
N PHE A 363 27.23 31.20 -16.25
CA PHE A 363 27.20 31.83 -14.94
C PHE A 363 25.78 32.36 -14.67
N GLY A 364 25.42 32.44 -13.39
CA GLY A 364 24.17 33.00 -12.94
C GLY A 364 24.40 34.09 -11.90
N ILE A 365 23.44 34.99 -11.80
CA ILE A 365 23.43 36.09 -10.85
C ILE A 365 22.10 36.11 -10.09
N ASP A 366 22.11 36.61 -8.86
CA ASP A 366 20.90 36.87 -8.08
C ASP A 366 20.40 38.32 -8.25
N THR A 367 19.34 38.66 -7.51
CA THR A 367 18.74 40.01 -7.52
C THR A 367 19.67 41.10 -6.96
N ASP A 368 20.69 40.71 -6.21
CA ASP A 368 21.68 41.61 -5.61
C ASP A 368 22.93 41.74 -6.50
N TRP A 369 22.87 41.25 -7.75
CA TRP A 369 23.97 41.25 -8.72
C TRP A 369 25.16 40.37 -8.32
N CYS A 370 25.00 39.51 -7.32
CA CYS A 370 26.02 38.59 -6.89
C CYS A 370 25.96 37.31 -7.72
N ILE A 371 27.13 36.77 -8.04
CA ILE A 371 27.25 35.52 -8.81
C ILE A 371 26.75 34.35 -7.94
N ASN A 372 25.79 33.57 -8.44
CA ASN A 372 25.22 32.41 -7.75
C ASN A 372 25.43 31.07 -8.49
N GLN A 373 25.99 31.12 -9.70
CA GLN A 373 26.26 29.96 -10.55
C GLN A 373 27.54 30.22 -11.35
N TRP A 374 28.41 29.20 -11.44
CA TRP A 374 29.70 29.30 -12.11
C TRP A 374 30.16 27.91 -12.54
N ASN A 375 30.01 27.58 -13.83
CA ASN A 375 30.28 26.22 -14.31
C ASN A 375 31.78 25.97 -14.59
N GLN A 376 32.16 24.69 -14.80
CA GLN A 376 33.56 24.30 -15.00
C GLN A 376 34.19 24.97 -16.23
N LYS A 377 33.39 25.19 -17.28
CA LYS A 377 33.87 25.88 -18.48
C LYS A 377 34.18 27.34 -18.21
N THR A 378 33.38 28.03 -17.39
CA THR A 378 33.65 29.39 -16.92
C THR A 378 34.91 29.43 -16.06
N CYS A 379 35.14 28.45 -15.17
CA CYS A 379 36.39 28.37 -14.40
C CYS A 379 37.62 28.27 -15.31
N GLY A 380 37.61 27.35 -16.28
CA GLY A 380 38.74 27.13 -17.18
C GLY A 380 39.03 28.33 -18.10
N ILE A 381 38.06 29.20 -18.31
CA ILE A 381 38.17 30.37 -19.18
C ILE A 381 38.61 31.62 -18.42
N THR A 382 38.03 31.84 -17.24
CA THR A 382 38.29 33.03 -16.42
C THR A 382 39.51 32.84 -15.53
N GLY A 383 39.94 31.60 -15.31
CA GLY A 383 40.99 31.26 -14.35
C GLY A 383 40.52 31.31 -12.89
N LEU A 384 39.28 31.71 -12.64
CA LEU A 384 38.69 31.81 -11.31
C LEU A 384 37.96 30.52 -10.95
N THR A 385 38.25 29.99 -9.77
CA THR A 385 37.51 28.84 -9.22
C THR A 385 36.08 29.25 -8.85
N GLN A 386 35.19 28.25 -8.75
CA GLN A 386 33.80 28.49 -8.34
C GLN A 386 33.74 29.12 -6.94
N GLU A 387 34.58 28.67 -6.01
CA GLU A 387 34.66 29.23 -4.65
C GLU A 387 35.10 30.70 -4.63
N GLN A 388 35.94 31.12 -5.59
CA GLN A 388 36.40 32.51 -5.69
C GLN A 388 35.38 33.44 -6.37
N ALA A 389 34.48 32.89 -7.19
CA ALA A 389 33.52 33.69 -7.96
C ALA A 389 32.16 33.83 -7.26
N LEU A 390 31.68 32.77 -6.59
CA LEU A 390 30.38 32.78 -5.93
C LEU A 390 30.27 33.85 -4.84
N GLY A 391 29.14 34.56 -4.80
CA GLY A 391 28.85 35.62 -3.83
C GLY A 391 29.52 36.96 -4.13
N ARG A 392 30.34 37.07 -5.17
CA ARG A 392 30.94 38.35 -5.59
C ARG A 392 30.03 39.09 -6.58
N PRO A 393 30.03 40.43 -6.57
CA PRO A 393 29.33 41.22 -7.58
C PRO A 393 29.86 40.89 -8.99
N LEU A 394 28.95 40.66 -9.95
CA LEU A 394 29.30 40.29 -11.32
C LEU A 394 30.30 41.26 -11.95
N MET A 395 30.10 42.56 -11.71
CA MET A 395 30.86 43.65 -12.34
C MET A 395 32.29 43.76 -11.82
N ASP A 396 32.59 43.21 -10.64
CA ASP A 396 33.94 43.15 -10.08
C ASP A 396 34.74 41.98 -10.68
N VAL A 397 34.04 40.95 -11.15
CA VAL A 397 34.63 39.70 -11.62
C VAL A 397 34.76 39.66 -13.15
N LEU A 398 33.75 40.16 -13.88
CA LEU A 398 33.70 40.15 -15.34
C LEU A 398 33.52 41.56 -15.91
N HIS A 399 34.49 41.97 -16.74
CA HIS A 399 34.45 43.24 -17.47
C HIS A 399 33.95 43.02 -18.89
N PHE A 400 32.74 43.53 -19.18
CA PHE A 400 32.12 43.47 -20.51
C PHE A 400 32.58 44.67 -21.36
N ALA A 401 33.02 44.43 -22.59
CA ALA A 401 33.38 45.51 -23.54
C ALA A 401 32.20 46.45 -23.85
N LYS A 402 30.98 45.90 -23.82
CA LYS A 402 29.71 46.64 -23.96
C LYS A 402 28.97 46.75 -22.63
N THR A 403 29.62 47.33 -21.61
CA THR A 403 29.14 47.32 -20.21
C THR A 403 27.72 47.87 -20.05
N LYS A 404 27.41 49.02 -20.67
CA LYS A 404 26.09 49.66 -20.55
C LYS A 404 24.95 48.83 -21.17
N GLU A 405 25.21 48.19 -22.31
CA GLU A 405 24.22 47.31 -22.95
C GLU A 405 24.02 46.02 -22.14
N ALA A 406 25.10 45.44 -21.62
CA ALA A 406 25.02 44.25 -20.77
C ALA A 406 24.24 44.53 -19.47
N GLU A 407 24.51 45.64 -18.78
CA GLU A 407 23.76 46.04 -17.59
C GLU A 407 22.26 46.19 -17.86
N GLU A 408 21.90 46.88 -18.95
CA GLU A 408 20.50 47.14 -19.26
C GLU A 408 19.74 45.84 -19.59
N LEU A 409 20.37 44.93 -20.33
CA LEU A 409 19.80 43.62 -20.62
C LEU A 409 19.69 42.77 -19.35
N ILE A 410 20.69 42.78 -18.47
CA ILE A 410 20.63 42.08 -17.19
C ILE A 410 19.52 42.66 -16.29
N ARG A 411 19.37 43.99 -16.21
CA ARG A 411 18.27 44.64 -15.46
C ARG A 411 16.90 44.26 -15.99
N LYS A 412 16.74 44.13 -17.30
CA LYS A 412 15.50 43.66 -17.93
C LYS A 412 15.24 42.18 -17.59
N ALA A 413 16.26 41.34 -17.71
CA ALA A 413 16.17 39.92 -17.36
C ALA A 413 15.79 39.70 -15.87
N LEU A 414 16.42 40.44 -14.94
CA LEU A 414 16.10 40.36 -13.50
C LEU A 414 14.67 40.83 -13.17
N ARG A 415 14.05 41.63 -14.04
CA ARG A 415 12.63 42.02 -13.94
C ARG A 415 11.68 41.00 -14.58
N GLY A 416 12.21 39.95 -15.20
CA GLY A 416 11.46 38.91 -15.91
C GLY A 416 11.13 39.26 -17.37
N ASP A 417 11.72 40.32 -17.93
CA ASP A 417 11.51 40.69 -19.32
C ASP A 417 12.31 39.78 -20.27
N SER A 418 11.72 39.44 -21.42
CA SER A 418 12.45 38.75 -22.48
C SER A 418 13.50 39.69 -23.08
N VAL A 419 14.76 39.23 -23.12
CA VAL A 419 15.88 40.01 -23.63
C VAL A 419 16.54 39.36 -24.84
N PRO A 420 16.96 40.15 -25.83
CA PRO A 420 17.70 39.64 -26.98
C PRO A 420 19.09 39.15 -26.58
N TYR A 421 19.68 38.38 -27.49
CA TYR A 421 21.06 37.91 -27.43
C TYR A 421 22.09 39.07 -27.54
N LEU A 422 23.24 38.96 -26.85
CA LEU A 422 24.33 39.94 -26.90
C LEU A 422 25.68 39.25 -27.26
N GLU A 423 26.34 39.65 -28.34
CA GLU A 423 27.79 39.35 -28.54
C GLU A 423 28.62 40.44 -27.87
N THR A 424 29.51 40.04 -26.97
CA THR A 424 30.43 40.96 -26.30
C THR A 424 31.70 40.24 -25.84
N THR A 425 32.82 40.95 -25.86
CA THR A 425 34.08 40.46 -25.28
C THR A 425 34.01 40.61 -23.76
N ILE A 426 34.40 39.56 -23.04
CA ILE A 426 34.52 39.60 -21.58
C ILE A 426 35.97 39.39 -21.16
N THR A 427 36.36 40.14 -20.13
CA THR A 427 37.70 40.04 -19.54
C THR A 427 37.52 39.71 -18.06
N ALA A 428 38.15 38.63 -17.61
CA ALA A 428 38.16 38.27 -16.20
C ALA A 428 39.15 39.16 -15.44
N GLU A 429 38.94 39.31 -14.14
CA GLU A 429 39.84 40.03 -13.24
C GLU A 429 41.31 39.56 -13.41
N GLY A 430 42.17 40.45 -13.90
CA GLY A 430 43.62 40.22 -14.01
C GLY A 430 44.13 39.47 -15.25
N ASP A 431 43.29 39.13 -16.23
CA ASP A 431 43.70 38.38 -17.43
C ASP A 431 43.46 39.13 -18.77
N SER A 432 43.98 38.55 -19.86
CA SER A 432 43.87 39.03 -21.24
C SER A 432 42.42 39.01 -21.76
N PRO A 433 41.97 39.99 -22.58
CA PRO A 433 40.62 40.00 -23.13
C PRO A 433 40.36 38.79 -24.03
N ARG A 434 39.22 38.10 -23.82
CA ARG A 434 38.82 36.93 -24.61
C ARG A 434 37.41 37.12 -25.19
N PHE A 435 37.23 36.73 -26.45
CA PHE A 435 35.99 36.97 -27.20
C PHE A 435 34.93 35.94 -26.82
N TYR A 436 33.70 36.38 -26.50
CA TYR A 436 32.60 35.47 -26.16
C TYR A 436 31.27 35.84 -26.81
N ARG A 437 30.46 34.81 -26.99
CA ARG A 437 29.11 34.89 -27.49
C ARG A 437 28.16 34.57 -26.33
N MET A 438 27.53 35.58 -25.71
CA MET A 438 26.62 35.33 -24.58
C MET A 438 25.23 34.94 -25.11
N MET A 439 24.93 33.64 -25.12
CA MET A 439 23.58 33.16 -25.49
C MET A 439 22.54 33.55 -24.44
N GLY A 440 21.52 34.32 -24.86
CA GLY A 440 20.22 34.34 -24.18
C GLY A 440 19.46 33.07 -24.57
N PRO A 441 18.90 32.34 -23.59
CA PRO A 441 17.73 32.87 -22.91
C PRO A 441 17.98 33.02 -21.41
N TRP A 442 17.73 34.23 -20.91
CA TRP A 442 17.66 34.50 -19.49
C TRP A 442 16.30 33.99 -19.03
N ALA A 443 16.26 32.76 -18.51
CA ALA A 443 15.06 32.25 -17.87
C ALA A 443 14.92 32.97 -16.51
N PRO A 444 13.75 33.56 -16.20
CA PRO A 444 13.50 34.20 -14.90
C PRO A 444 13.57 33.22 -13.74
#